data_AF-A0A1I0BC40-F1
#
_entry.id   AF-A0A1I0BC40-F1
#
_cell.length_a   1.000
_cell.length_b   1.000
_cell.length_c   1.000
_cell.angle_alpha   90.00
_cell.angle_beta   90.00
_cell.angle_gamma   90.00
#
_symmetry.space_group_name_H-M   'P 1'
#
loop_
_entity.id
_entity.type
_entity.pdbx_description
1 polymer ?
#
loop_
_entity_poly.entity_id
_entity_poly.type
_entity_poly.pdbx_seq_one_letter_code
_entity_poly.pdbx_strand_id
1 'polypeptide(L)'
;MRTADDGAALWPDRYLTDGRLVVVRSPRREASSRRARLRAVAVRLDRAARARLRVPSPAPEPPQPAPEAAFAAWDTTEARVAAAAGRAWTETVREPSWSSPLLAASRFDGRADVDRIVDLALRIRSARVSLGLRPAGTAAEYWDRQSAALEAAALRLGRRADALIRYRDQAALLSAELRQLADLERLERSAAEVDGITAATSALSGRGDGDLRGVADEIAAVRGAVAELVELMTRTRAPLAEPPD
;
A
#
# COMPACT_ATOMS: atom_id res chain seq x y z
N MET A 1 -10.25 29.18 39.51
CA MET A 1 -9.08 29.49 38.67
C MET A 1 -8.54 28.17 38.14
N ARG A 2 -8.74 27.88 36.86
CA ARG A 2 -8.57 26.56 36.24
C ARG A 2 -7.73 26.74 34.97
N THR A 3 -6.48 26.32 34.99
CA THR A 3 -5.56 26.26 33.84
C THR A 3 -5.45 24.78 33.47
N ALA A 4 -6.01 24.38 32.33
CA ALA A 4 -5.34 24.30 31.02
C ALA A 4 -4.76 22.89 30.79
N ASP A 5 -5.34 22.23 29.78
CA ASP A 5 -4.69 21.27 28.89
C ASP A 5 -4.11 19.97 29.47
N ASP A 6 -4.99 18.98 29.70
CA ASP A 6 -4.60 17.56 29.79
C ASP A 6 -4.25 17.01 28.40
N GLY A 7 -3.16 17.51 27.82
CA GLY A 7 -2.39 16.83 26.79
C GLY A 7 -1.71 15.62 27.42
N ALA A 8 -2.46 14.53 27.58
CA ALA A 8 -1.97 13.30 28.20
C ALA A 8 -0.65 12.87 27.56
N ALA A 9 0.44 13.02 28.30
CA ALA A 9 1.77 12.60 27.90
C ALA A 9 1.74 11.13 27.47
N LEU A 10 2.31 10.84 26.31
CA LEU A 10 2.39 9.51 25.71
C LEU A 10 3.39 8.57 26.43
N TRP A 11 3.82 8.93 27.63
CA TRP A 11 4.76 8.17 28.47
C TRP A 11 4.19 8.04 29.88
N PRO A 12 4.39 6.90 30.56
CA PRO A 12 4.03 6.78 31.97
C PRO A 12 4.83 7.82 32.76
N ASP A 13 4.18 8.47 33.74
CA ASP A 13 4.88 9.35 34.68
C ASP A 13 6.01 8.56 35.35
N ARG A 14 7.23 9.05 35.17
CA ARG A 14 8.46 8.46 35.73
C ARG A 14 9.09 9.48 36.66
N TYR A 15 9.18 9.11 37.93
CA TYR A 15 9.92 9.86 38.92
C TYR A 15 11.09 9.01 39.44
N LEU A 16 12.22 9.67 39.62
CA LEU A 16 13.45 9.08 40.16
C LEU A 16 13.35 9.14 41.69
N THR A 17 13.34 7.98 42.34
CA THR A 17 13.37 7.89 43.81
C THR A 17 14.53 6.99 44.20
N ASP A 18 15.45 7.48 45.04
CA ASP A 18 16.58 6.72 45.58
C ASP A 18 17.39 5.93 44.53
N GLY A 19 17.69 6.57 43.39
CA GLY A 19 18.49 5.97 42.31
C GLY A 19 17.81 4.81 41.57
N ARG A 20 16.52 4.54 41.82
CA ARG A 20 15.73 3.51 41.14
C ARG A 20 14.57 4.15 40.37
N LEU A 21 14.40 3.71 39.12
CA LEU A 21 13.31 4.17 38.26
C LEU A 21 12.02 3.42 38.62
N VAL A 22 11.03 4.12 39.17
CA VAL A 22 9.69 3.57 39.44
C VAL A 22 8.77 3.92 38.27
N VAL A 23 8.15 2.90 37.66
CA VAL A 23 7.22 3.06 36.53
C VAL A 23 5.80 2.80 37.01
N VAL A 24 5.00 3.85 37.14
CA VAL A 24 3.57 3.71 37.46
C VAL A 24 2.81 3.33 36.20
N ARG A 25 2.32 2.09 36.14
CA ARG A 25 1.42 1.65 35.06
C ARG A 25 0.03 2.24 35.31
N SER A 26 -0.32 3.29 34.57
CA SER A 26 -1.71 3.73 34.47
C SER A 26 -2.59 2.64 33.84
N PRO A 27 -3.82 2.43 34.33
CA PRO A 27 -4.72 1.44 33.74
C PRO A 27 -5.05 1.82 32.29
N ARG A 28 -5.04 0.81 31.42
CA ARG A 28 -5.32 0.89 29.99
C ARG A 28 -6.71 1.52 29.80
N ARG A 29 -6.77 2.81 29.45
CA ARG A 29 -8.04 3.50 29.13
C ARG A 29 -8.55 2.96 27.80
N GLU A 30 -9.59 2.13 27.85
CA GLU A 30 -10.48 1.94 26.71
C GLU A 30 -10.94 3.30 26.21
N ALA A 31 -10.86 3.51 24.89
CA ALA A 31 -11.31 4.72 24.23
C ALA A 31 -12.84 4.87 24.40
N SER A 32 -13.25 5.45 25.52
CA SER A 32 -14.66 5.57 25.87
C SER A 32 -15.41 6.39 24.82
N SER A 33 -16.36 5.73 24.16
CA SER A 33 -17.39 6.30 23.27
C SER A 33 -18.11 7.53 23.86
N ARG A 34 -18.01 7.74 25.18
CA ARG A 34 -18.48 8.91 25.91
C ARG A 34 -17.72 10.19 25.56
N ARG A 35 -16.40 10.14 25.36
CA ARG A 35 -15.59 11.35 25.06
C ARG A 35 -15.81 11.83 23.62
N ALA A 36 -15.96 10.90 22.68
CA ALA A 36 -16.36 11.20 21.30
C ALA A 36 -17.78 11.80 21.24
N ARG A 37 -18.73 11.24 22.00
CA ARG A 37 -20.09 11.79 22.14
C ARG A 37 -20.09 13.19 22.75
N LEU A 38 -19.29 13.43 23.79
CA LEU A 38 -19.18 14.76 24.40
C LEU A 38 -18.55 15.80 23.46
N ARG A 39 -17.53 15.43 22.66
CA ARG A 39 -17.00 16.31 21.60
C ARG A 39 -18.06 16.65 20.55
N ALA A 40 -18.82 15.66 20.09
CA ALA A 40 -19.88 15.90 19.12
C ALA A 40 -20.97 16.83 19.67
N VAL A 41 -21.35 16.67 20.94
CA VAL A 41 -22.31 17.57 21.62
C VAL A 41 -21.74 18.97 21.77
N ALA A 42 -20.47 19.12 22.15
CA ALA A 42 -19.82 20.42 22.27
C ALA A 42 -19.76 21.17 20.93
N VAL A 43 -19.42 20.48 19.83
CA VAL A 43 -19.43 21.06 18.48
C VAL A 43 -20.83 21.48 18.06
N ARG A 44 -21.88 20.71 18.45
CA ARG A 44 -23.26 21.04 18.13
C ARG A 44 -23.77 22.25 18.92
N LEU A 45 -23.39 22.35 20.19
CA LEU A 45 -23.73 23.50 21.05
C LEU A 45 -23.01 24.77 20.60
N ASP A 46 -21.73 24.69 20.24
CA ASP A 46 -20.96 25.81 19.70
C ASP A 46 -21.57 26.30 18.36
N ARG A 47 -21.95 25.38 17.47
CA ARG A 47 -22.63 25.72 16.21
C ARG A 47 -24.01 26.37 16.44
N ALA A 48 -24.77 25.90 17.43
CA ALA A 48 -26.06 26.48 17.79
C ALA A 48 -25.91 27.86 18.46
N ALA A 49 -24.87 28.06 19.27
CA ALA A 49 -24.55 29.35 19.87
C ALA A 49 -24.14 30.38 18.81
N ARG A 50 -23.31 30.00 17.84
CA ARG A 50 -22.91 30.87 16.73
C ARG A 50 -24.06 31.23 15.79
N ALA A 51 -24.96 30.28 15.53
CA ALA A 51 -26.18 30.55 14.75
C ALA A 51 -27.10 31.57 15.44
N ARG A 52 -27.19 31.53 16.78
CA ARG A 52 -27.95 32.52 17.57
C ARG A 52 -27.28 33.89 17.61
N LEU A 53 -25.95 33.93 17.50
CA LEU A 53 -25.17 35.17 17.54
C LEU A 53 -25.02 35.86 16.17
N ARG A 54 -25.60 35.32 15.08
CA ARG A 54 -25.52 35.88 13.72
C ARG A 54 -24.08 36.20 13.26
N VAL A 55 -23.09 35.48 13.81
CA VAL A 55 -21.68 35.63 13.41
C VAL A 55 -21.54 35.04 12.01
N PRO A 56 -21.01 35.79 11.02
CA PRO A 56 -20.76 35.25 9.68
C PRO A 56 -19.88 34.01 9.80
N SER A 57 -20.29 32.92 9.14
CA SER A 57 -19.48 31.70 9.09
C SER A 57 -18.07 32.04 8.61
N PRO A 58 -17.00 31.58 9.27
CA PRO A 58 -15.66 31.79 8.74
C PRO A 58 -15.62 31.24 7.32
N ALA A 59 -14.99 32.00 6.42
CA ALA A 59 -14.70 31.56 5.06
C ALA A 59 -14.09 30.15 5.13
N PRO A 60 -14.42 29.25 4.18
CA PRO A 60 -13.91 27.90 4.17
C PRO A 60 -12.39 27.95 4.34
N GLU A 61 -11.87 27.31 5.39
CA GLU A 61 -10.42 27.17 5.57
C GLU A 61 -9.85 26.63 4.26
N PRO A 62 -8.73 27.18 3.77
CA PRO A 62 -8.07 26.63 2.59
C PRO A 62 -7.84 25.14 2.83
N PRO A 63 -8.08 24.28 1.82
CA PRO A 63 -7.97 22.84 1.98
C PRO A 63 -6.59 22.54 2.57
N GLN A 64 -6.57 21.89 3.74
CA GLN A 64 -5.31 21.52 4.35
C GLN A 64 -4.51 20.72 3.34
N PRO A 65 -3.23 21.06 3.11
CA PRO A 65 -2.42 20.35 2.15
C PRO A 65 -2.48 18.86 2.48
N ALA A 66 -2.65 18.03 1.45
CA ALA A 66 -2.52 16.59 1.60
C ALA A 66 -1.25 16.29 2.41
N PRO A 67 -1.25 15.32 3.35
CA PRO A 67 -0.11 15.07 4.23
C PRO A 67 1.21 14.91 3.45
N GLU A 68 1.15 14.45 2.21
CA GLU A 68 2.27 14.40 1.26
C GLU A 68 2.94 15.76 0.98
N ALA A 69 2.17 16.84 0.84
CA ALA A 69 2.69 18.20 0.63
C ALA A 69 3.28 18.78 1.93
N ALA A 70 2.73 18.42 3.09
CA ALA A 70 3.34 18.75 4.39
C ALA A 70 4.69 18.03 4.58
N PHE A 71 4.79 16.77 4.15
CA PHE A 71 6.03 16.00 4.20
C PHE A 71 7.11 16.51 3.24
N ALA A 72 6.74 16.93 2.03
CA ALA A 72 7.67 17.49 1.05
C ALA A 72 8.39 18.75 1.57
N ALA A 73 7.73 19.55 2.40
CA ALA A 73 8.29 20.76 3.00
C ALA A 73 9.29 20.47 4.15
N TRP A 74 9.37 19.24 4.66
CA TRP A 74 10.16 18.92 5.85
C TRP A 74 11.55 18.37 5.57
N ASP A 75 11.85 17.96 4.33
CA ASP A 75 13.11 17.38 3.84
C ASP A 75 13.81 16.33 4.76
N THR A 76 13.04 15.71 5.66
CA THR A 76 13.52 14.68 6.58
C THR A 76 13.35 13.29 5.95
N THR A 77 14.19 12.34 6.36
CA THR A 77 14.14 10.96 5.87
C THR A 77 12.78 10.31 6.15
N GLU A 78 12.20 10.54 7.32
CA GLU A 78 10.90 9.95 7.70
C GLU A 78 9.75 10.51 6.87
N ALA A 79 9.80 11.81 6.57
CA ALA A 79 8.81 12.47 5.70
C ALA A 79 8.87 11.93 4.27
N ARG A 80 10.09 11.75 3.72
CA ARG A 80 10.28 11.14 2.41
C ARG A 80 9.79 9.70 2.35
N VAL A 81 10.06 8.91 3.40
CA VAL A 81 9.59 7.52 3.51
C VAL A 81 8.07 7.45 3.60
N ALA A 82 7.43 8.28 4.42
CA ALA A 82 5.97 8.33 4.53
C ALA A 82 5.31 8.73 3.20
N ALA A 83 5.86 9.73 2.51
CA ALA A 83 5.39 10.15 1.20
C ALA A 83 5.57 9.06 0.13
N ALA A 84 6.70 8.34 0.14
CA ALA A 84 6.95 7.23 -0.77
C ALA A 84 5.96 6.08 -0.55
N ALA A 85 5.68 5.72 0.71
CA ALA A 85 4.69 4.70 1.05
C ALA A 85 3.27 5.09 0.60
N GLY A 86 2.88 6.36 0.80
CA GLY A 86 1.58 6.87 0.35
C GLY A 86 1.41 6.82 -1.17
N ARG A 87 2.45 7.22 -1.92
CA ARG A 87 2.46 7.09 -3.39
C ARG A 87 2.39 5.64 -3.84
N ALA A 88 3.22 4.76 -3.27
CA ALA A 88 3.24 3.35 -3.62
C ALA A 88 1.85 2.71 -3.44
N TRP A 89 1.17 3.00 -2.33
CA TRP A 89 -0.19 2.51 -2.10
C TRP A 89 -1.21 3.07 -3.09
N THR A 90 -1.14 4.37 -3.38
CA THR A 90 -2.03 5.00 -4.36
C THR A 90 -1.87 4.37 -5.74
N GLU A 91 -0.65 4.00 -6.12
CA GLU A 91 -0.37 3.27 -7.36
C GLU A 91 -0.89 1.84 -7.30
N THR A 92 -0.65 1.09 -6.21
CA THR A 92 -1.17 -0.28 -6.03
C THR A 92 -2.68 -0.36 -6.21
N VAL A 93 -3.44 0.59 -5.64
CA VAL A 93 -4.91 0.57 -5.74
C VAL A 93 -5.39 0.89 -7.17
N ARG A 94 -4.56 1.56 -7.98
CA ARG A 94 -4.85 1.85 -9.40
C ARG A 94 -4.52 0.69 -10.32
N GLU A 95 -3.75 -0.30 -9.86
CA GLU A 95 -3.37 -1.45 -10.67
C GLU A 95 -4.61 -2.29 -11.05
N PRO A 96 -4.76 -2.72 -12.32
CA PRO A 96 -5.88 -3.56 -12.73
C PRO A 96 -6.00 -4.86 -11.92
N SER A 97 -4.87 -5.48 -11.56
CA SER A 97 -4.81 -6.68 -10.71
C SER A 97 -5.50 -6.47 -9.36
N TRP A 98 -5.49 -5.24 -8.83
CA TRP A 98 -6.15 -4.87 -7.58
C TRP A 98 -7.67 -5.02 -7.66
N SER A 99 -8.27 -4.80 -8.83
CA SER A 99 -9.71 -4.95 -9.04
C SER A 99 -10.13 -6.38 -9.41
N SER A 100 -9.17 -7.25 -9.75
CA SER A 100 -9.43 -8.62 -10.20
C SER A 100 -10.14 -9.46 -9.12
N PRO A 101 -11.30 -10.08 -9.42
CA PRO A 101 -12.00 -10.97 -8.50
C PRO A 101 -11.15 -12.16 -8.03
N LEU A 102 -10.27 -12.66 -8.91
CA LEU A 102 -9.40 -13.81 -8.64
C LEU A 102 -8.42 -13.55 -7.49
N LEU A 103 -8.06 -12.29 -7.28
CA LEU A 103 -7.10 -11.87 -6.26
C LEU A 103 -7.79 -11.30 -5.01
N ALA A 104 -9.13 -11.26 -4.95
CA ALA A 104 -9.85 -10.63 -3.85
C ALA A 104 -9.51 -11.21 -2.47
N ALA A 105 -9.28 -12.52 -2.39
CA ALA A 105 -8.94 -13.22 -1.15
C ALA A 105 -7.49 -12.99 -0.68
N SER A 106 -6.58 -12.61 -1.59
CA SER A 106 -5.16 -12.37 -1.29
C SER A 106 -4.81 -10.89 -1.13
N ARG A 107 -5.80 -9.99 -1.12
CA ARG A 107 -5.58 -8.55 -0.96
C ARG A 107 -5.15 -8.21 0.46
N PHE A 108 -4.06 -7.47 0.53
CA PHE A 108 -3.54 -6.92 1.78
C PHE A 108 -4.11 -5.52 2.05
N ASP A 109 -4.52 -5.21 3.29
CA ASP A 109 -4.95 -3.86 3.63
C ASP A 109 -3.75 -2.90 3.79
N GLY A 110 -3.26 -2.37 2.67
CA GLY A 110 -2.14 -1.44 2.65
C GLY A 110 -2.48 -0.05 3.21
N ARG A 111 -3.76 0.31 3.33
CA ARG A 111 -4.14 1.63 3.85
C ARG A 111 -3.81 1.76 5.33
N ALA A 112 -4.17 0.75 6.13
CA ALA A 112 -3.87 0.72 7.55
C ALA A 112 -2.35 0.70 7.83
N ASP A 113 -1.56 0.19 6.89
CA ASP A 113 -0.11 0.14 6.99
C ASP A 113 0.54 1.47 6.61
N VAL A 114 0.06 2.15 5.57
CA VAL A 114 0.46 3.52 5.25
C VAL A 114 0.13 4.46 6.40
N ASP A 115 -1.08 4.38 6.97
CA ASP A 115 -1.47 5.24 8.10
C ASP A 115 -0.55 5.01 9.32
N ARG A 116 -0.13 3.76 9.57
CA ARG A 116 0.87 3.43 10.61
C ARG A 116 2.26 3.99 10.31
N ILE A 117 2.71 3.95 9.06
CA ILE A 117 4.00 4.55 8.64
C ILE A 117 3.97 6.06 8.84
N VAL A 118 2.88 6.72 8.42
CA VAL A 118 2.66 8.16 8.57
C VAL A 118 2.67 8.57 10.05
N ASP A 119 1.94 7.85 10.91
CA ASP A 119 1.93 8.10 12.36
C ASP A 119 3.32 7.91 12.98
N LEU A 120 4.05 6.85 12.62
CA LEU A 120 5.39 6.60 13.14
C LEU A 120 6.40 7.67 12.68
N ALA A 121 6.32 8.11 11.42
CA ALA A 121 7.13 9.20 10.89
C ALA A 121 6.91 10.51 11.66
N LEU A 122 5.65 10.86 11.93
CA LEU A 122 5.28 12.04 12.72
C LEU A 122 5.83 11.96 14.15
N ARG A 123 5.74 10.78 14.79
CA ARG A 123 6.26 10.58 16.15
C ARG A 123 7.79 10.67 16.21
N ILE A 124 8.51 10.07 15.26
CA ILE A 124 9.98 10.17 15.19
C ILE A 124 10.39 11.64 15.02
N ARG A 125 9.72 12.37 14.12
CA ARG A 125 9.98 13.80 13.93
C ARG A 125 9.72 14.59 15.19
N SER A 126 8.56 14.41 15.83
CA SER A 126 8.24 15.09 17.09
C SER A 126 9.27 14.78 18.17
N ALA A 127 9.75 13.54 18.24
CA ALA A 127 10.78 13.14 19.19
C ALA A 127 12.13 13.79 18.89
N ARG A 128 12.56 13.88 17.62
CA ARG A 128 13.79 14.59 17.23
C ARG A 128 13.72 16.08 17.54
N VAL A 129 12.60 16.73 17.24
CA VAL A 129 12.38 18.15 17.59
C VAL A 129 12.45 18.35 19.11
N SER A 130 11.85 17.43 19.88
CA SER A 130 11.85 17.49 21.34
C SER A 130 13.22 17.16 21.95
N LEU A 131 14.01 16.31 21.29
CA LEU A 131 15.36 15.93 21.73
C LEU A 131 16.34 17.12 21.65
N GLY A 132 16.11 18.04 20.71
CA GLY A 132 16.86 19.30 20.61
C GLY A 132 18.35 19.11 20.33
N LEU A 133 19.12 20.17 20.57
CA LEU A 133 20.58 20.15 20.38
C LEU A 133 21.26 19.26 21.43
N ARG A 134 22.36 18.61 21.01
CA ARG A 134 23.16 17.77 21.90
C ARG A 134 23.73 18.59 23.07
N PRO A 135 23.42 18.25 24.33
CA PRO A 135 23.98 18.93 25.48
C PRO A 135 25.46 18.55 25.70
N ALA A 136 26.20 19.39 26.43
CA ALA A 136 27.57 19.07 26.86
C ALA A 136 27.57 18.25 28.17
N GLY A 137 28.69 17.58 28.46
CA GLY A 137 28.91 16.86 29.71
C GLY A 137 28.16 15.52 29.80
N THR A 138 27.80 15.09 31.00
CA THR A 138 27.25 13.75 31.29
C THR A 138 25.87 13.49 30.68
N ALA A 139 25.10 14.54 30.37
CA ALA A 139 23.84 14.44 29.66
C ALA A 139 24.01 14.05 28.18
N ALA A 140 25.21 14.24 27.61
CA ALA A 140 25.51 13.93 26.21
C ALA A 140 25.35 12.43 25.90
N GLU A 141 25.78 11.55 26.79
CA GLU A 141 25.66 10.09 26.60
C GLU A 141 24.19 9.62 26.60
N TYR A 142 23.34 10.26 27.39
CA TYR A 142 21.90 9.99 27.36
C TYR A 142 21.28 10.47 26.04
N TRP A 143 21.64 11.69 25.61
CA TRP A 143 21.21 12.23 24.33
C TRP A 143 21.64 11.33 23.16
N ASP A 144 22.89 10.88 23.15
CA ASP A 144 23.44 10.00 22.10
C ASP A 144 22.66 8.67 22.01
N ARG A 145 22.30 8.08 23.15
CA ARG A 145 21.45 6.88 23.19
C ARG A 145 20.04 7.12 22.65
N GLN A 146 19.42 8.27 22.97
CA GLN A 146 18.09 8.62 22.44
C GLN A 146 18.16 8.89 20.93
N SER A 147 19.18 9.60 20.48
CA SER A 147 19.42 9.87 19.06
C SER A 147 19.60 8.57 18.27
N ALA A 148 20.45 7.66 18.75
CA ALA A 148 20.66 6.36 18.13
C ALA A 148 19.37 5.50 18.10
N ALA A 149 18.55 5.55 19.15
CA ALA A 149 17.26 4.85 19.17
C ALA A 149 16.28 5.39 18.13
N LEU A 150 16.26 6.71 17.91
CA LEU A 150 15.46 7.36 16.88
C LEU A 150 15.94 6.99 15.47
N GLU A 151 17.26 6.95 15.24
CA GLU A 151 17.83 6.47 13.98
C GLU A 151 17.44 5.01 13.69
N ALA A 152 17.56 4.13 14.69
CA ALA A 152 17.14 2.75 14.55
C ALA A 152 15.63 2.62 14.25
N ALA A 153 14.80 3.52 14.81
CA ALA A 153 13.38 3.57 14.49
C ALA A 153 13.12 4.04 13.05
N ALA A 154 13.86 5.04 12.57
CA ALA A 154 13.78 5.50 11.18
C ALA A 154 14.20 4.40 10.18
N LEU A 155 15.24 3.63 10.48
CA LEU A 155 15.64 2.48 9.66
C LEU A 155 14.59 1.37 9.63
N ARG A 156 13.90 1.10 10.74
CA ARG A 156 12.77 0.16 10.78
C ARG A 156 11.58 0.68 9.97
N LEU A 157 11.32 1.98 10.01
CA LEU A 157 10.29 2.63 9.20
C LEU A 157 10.59 2.47 7.71
N GLY A 158 11.83 2.74 7.28
CA GLY A 158 12.28 2.54 5.90
C GLY A 158 12.04 1.11 5.40
N ARG A 159 12.49 0.11 6.16
CA ARG A 159 12.26 -1.31 5.83
C ARG A 159 10.79 -1.68 5.69
N ARG A 160 9.91 -1.06 6.48
CA ARG A 160 8.45 -1.29 6.38
C ARG A 160 7.88 -0.66 5.11
N ALA A 161 8.32 0.55 4.75
CA ALA A 161 7.94 1.18 3.49
C ALA A 161 8.46 0.38 2.28
N ASP A 162 9.68 -0.15 2.34
CA ASP A 162 10.23 -1.01 1.28
C ASP A 162 9.39 -2.27 1.05
N ALA A 163 8.82 -2.84 2.12
CA ALA A 163 7.92 -3.99 1.98
C ALA A 163 6.64 -3.63 1.22
N LEU A 164 6.08 -2.43 1.46
CA LEU A 164 4.95 -1.92 0.68
C LEU A 164 5.31 -1.69 -0.79
N ILE A 165 6.49 -1.13 -1.06
CA ILE A 165 6.96 -0.90 -2.43
C ILE A 165 7.13 -2.23 -3.18
N ARG A 166 7.74 -3.24 -2.54
CA ARG A 166 7.84 -4.58 -3.14
C ARG A 166 6.47 -5.20 -3.43
N TYR A 167 5.50 -5.04 -2.54
CA TYR A 167 4.14 -5.50 -2.78
C TYR A 167 3.50 -4.81 -4.00
N ARG A 168 3.72 -3.49 -4.13
CA ARG A 168 3.29 -2.73 -5.31
C ARG A 168 3.92 -3.29 -6.60
N ASP A 169 5.20 -3.61 -6.59
CA ASP A 169 5.90 -4.15 -7.76
C ASP A 169 5.36 -5.54 -8.13
N GLN A 170 5.07 -6.39 -7.14
CA GLN A 170 4.38 -7.66 -7.36
C GLN A 170 2.99 -7.48 -7.97
N ALA A 171 2.22 -6.50 -7.50
CA ALA A 171 0.90 -6.20 -8.05
C ALA A 171 0.99 -5.72 -9.52
N ALA A 172 2.01 -4.95 -9.87
CA ALA A 172 2.26 -4.51 -11.24
C ALA A 172 2.68 -5.66 -12.17
N LEU A 173 3.50 -6.60 -11.69
CA LEU A 173 3.85 -7.82 -12.42
C LEU A 173 2.60 -8.67 -12.71
N LEU A 174 1.76 -8.90 -11.69
CA LEU A 174 0.49 -9.61 -11.86
C LEU A 174 -0.46 -8.90 -12.83
N SER A 175 -0.50 -7.56 -12.83
CA SER A 175 -1.26 -6.80 -13.83
C SER A 175 -0.77 -7.06 -15.25
N ALA A 176 0.54 -7.19 -15.46
CA ALA A 176 1.11 -7.51 -16.77
C ALA A 176 0.76 -8.93 -17.22
N GLU A 177 0.83 -9.91 -16.32
CA GLU A 177 0.43 -11.30 -16.60
C GLU A 177 -1.06 -11.41 -16.95
N LEU A 178 -1.95 -10.75 -16.18
CA LEU A 178 -3.38 -10.73 -16.50
C LEU A 178 -3.67 -10.10 -17.87
N ARG A 179 -2.88 -9.10 -18.27
CA ARG A 179 -3.01 -8.49 -19.61
C ARG A 179 -2.59 -9.48 -20.70
N GLN A 180 -1.48 -10.20 -20.49
CA GLN A 180 -1.03 -11.23 -21.43
C GLN A 180 -2.08 -12.36 -21.58
N LEU A 181 -2.71 -12.79 -20.48
CA LEU A 181 -3.79 -13.77 -20.54
C LEU A 181 -5.00 -13.26 -21.33
N ALA A 182 -5.41 -12.00 -21.10
CA ALA A 182 -6.51 -11.39 -21.85
C ALA A 182 -6.20 -11.26 -23.35
N ASP A 183 -4.95 -10.95 -23.70
CA ASP A 183 -4.49 -10.89 -25.09
C ASP A 183 -4.51 -12.29 -25.75
N LEU A 184 -4.10 -13.33 -25.02
CA LEU A 184 -4.18 -14.72 -25.49
C LEU A 184 -5.63 -15.16 -25.72
N GLU A 185 -6.54 -14.89 -24.78
CA GLU A 185 -7.97 -15.19 -24.95
C GLU A 185 -8.58 -14.44 -26.15
N ARG A 186 -8.09 -13.22 -26.42
CA ARG A 186 -8.50 -12.45 -27.60
C ARG A 186 -8.00 -13.09 -28.89
N LEU A 187 -6.75 -13.55 -28.91
CA LEU A 187 -6.20 -14.26 -30.06
C LEU A 187 -6.92 -15.59 -30.30
N GLU A 188 -7.24 -16.33 -29.24
CA GLU A 188 -8.02 -17.57 -29.34
C GLU A 188 -9.41 -17.32 -29.95
N ARG A 189 -10.13 -16.30 -29.46
CA ARG A 189 -11.42 -15.89 -30.05
C ARG A 189 -11.28 -15.51 -31.52
N SER A 190 -10.26 -14.73 -31.87
CA SER A 190 -10.00 -14.35 -33.26
C SER A 190 -9.66 -15.55 -34.15
N ALA A 191 -8.91 -16.52 -33.63
CA ALA A 191 -8.58 -17.74 -34.36
C ALA A 191 -9.84 -18.59 -34.62
N ALA A 192 -10.72 -18.73 -33.63
CA ALA A 192 -11.99 -19.43 -33.77
C ALA A 192 -12.92 -18.75 -34.80
N GLU A 193 -12.92 -17.41 -34.88
CA GLU A 193 -13.66 -16.66 -35.90
C GLU A 193 -13.10 -16.92 -37.32
N VAL A 194 -11.77 -16.89 -37.47
CA VAL A 194 -11.10 -17.21 -38.75
C VAL A 194 -11.35 -18.65 -39.17
N ASP A 195 -11.31 -19.61 -38.24
CA ASP A 195 -11.66 -21.00 -38.50
C ASP A 195 -13.12 -21.13 -38.98
N GLY A 196 -14.05 -20.39 -38.37
CA GLY A 196 -15.45 -20.35 -38.79
C GLY A 196 -15.65 -19.76 -40.20
N ILE A 197 -14.93 -18.68 -40.53
CA ILE A 197 -14.93 -18.10 -41.88
C ILE A 197 -14.35 -19.08 -42.90
N THR A 198 -13.23 -19.73 -42.56
CA THR A 198 -12.56 -20.73 -43.41
C THR A 198 -13.47 -21.93 -43.68
N ALA A 199 -14.18 -22.42 -42.68
CA ALA A 199 -15.16 -23.48 -42.85
C ALA A 199 -16.33 -23.06 -43.76
N ALA A 200 -16.85 -21.84 -43.57
CA ALA A 200 -17.95 -21.30 -44.38
C ALA A 200 -17.55 -21.07 -45.85
N THR A 201 -16.34 -20.57 -46.11
CA THR A 201 -15.82 -20.38 -47.47
C THR A 201 -15.47 -21.71 -48.14
N SER A 202 -14.93 -22.68 -47.40
CA SER A 202 -14.68 -24.04 -47.92
C SER A 202 -15.98 -24.75 -48.28
N ALA A 203 -17.05 -24.56 -47.49
CA ALA A 203 -18.37 -25.07 -47.81
C ALA A 203 -19.00 -24.42 -49.06
N LEU A 204 -18.68 -23.16 -49.35
CA LEU A 204 -19.06 -22.49 -50.60
C LEU A 204 -18.22 -22.94 -51.81
N SER A 205 -16.96 -23.30 -51.58
CA SER A 205 -15.97 -23.69 -52.60
C SER A 205 -16.01 -25.17 -53.00
N GLY A 206 -17.11 -25.88 -52.73
CA GLY A 206 -17.39 -27.25 -53.19
C GLY A 206 -17.50 -27.44 -54.70
N ARG A 207 -16.76 -26.66 -55.51
CA ARG A 207 -16.62 -26.79 -56.96
C ARG A 207 -15.20 -26.44 -57.42
N GLY A 208 -14.18 -27.19 -56.96
CA GLY A 208 -12.82 -27.10 -57.52
C GLY A 208 -11.74 -27.66 -56.60
N ASP A 209 -11.43 -28.94 -56.75
CA ASP A 209 -10.57 -29.74 -55.86
C ASP A 209 -9.12 -29.77 -56.40
N GLY A 210 -8.14 -29.32 -55.60
CA GLY A 210 -6.72 -29.36 -55.97
C GLY A 210 -5.77 -28.62 -55.02
N ASP A 211 -6.07 -27.36 -54.68
CA ASP A 211 -5.12 -26.47 -53.97
C ASP A 211 -5.24 -26.55 -52.43
N LEU A 212 -6.38 -27.02 -51.91
CA LEU A 212 -6.68 -27.06 -50.48
C LEU A 212 -5.96 -28.18 -49.71
N ARG A 213 -5.47 -29.20 -50.42
CA ARG A 213 -4.78 -30.34 -49.80
C ARG A 213 -3.38 -29.96 -49.31
N GLY A 214 -2.67 -29.09 -50.03
CA GLY A 214 -1.36 -28.58 -49.62
C GLY A 214 -1.44 -27.70 -48.37
N VAL A 215 -2.45 -26.85 -48.27
CA VAL A 215 -2.67 -25.99 -47.10
C VAL A 215 -3.10 -26.80 -45.87
N ALA A 216 -3.92 -27.85 -46.06
CA ALA A 216 -4.30 -28.76 -44.98
C ALA A 216 -3.09 -29.53 -44.42
N ASP A 217 -2.17 -29.98 -45.30
CA ASP A 217 -0.94 -30.67 -44.90
C ASP A 217 0.02 -29.72 -44.15
N GLU A 218 0.10 -28.44 -44.55
CA GLU A 218 0.88 -27.40 -43.84
C GLU A 218 0.33 -27.12 -42.43
N ILE A 219 -1.00 -27.01 -42.30
CA ILE A 219 -1.65 -26.80 -40.99
C ILE A 219 -1.45 -28.02 -40.07
N ALA A 220 -1.49 -29.23 -40.62
CA ALA A 220 -1.20 -30.45 -39.86
C ALA A 220 0.25 -30.49 -39.37
N ALA A 221 1.21 -30.07 -40.21
CA ALA A 221 2.61 -29.96 -39.84
C ALA A 221 2.84 -28.92 -38.73
N VAL A 222 2.20 -27.75 -38.81
CA VAL A 222 2.28 -26.72 -37.75
C VAL A 222 1.66 -27.21 -36.44
N ARG A 223 0.51 -27.89 -36.49
CA ARG A 223 -0.11 -28.49 -35.29
C ARG A 223 0.77 -29.55 -34.64
N GLY A 224 1.48 -30.36 -35.44
CA GLY A 224 2.48 -31.32 -34.93
C GLY A 224 3.64 -30.63 -34.20
N ALA A 225 4.20 -29.57 -34.80
CA ALA A 225 5.30 -28.82 -34.19
C ALA A 225 4.90 -28.13 -32.87
N VAL A 226 3.66 -27.61 -32.77
CA VAL A 226 3.14 -27.01 -31.53
C VAL A 226 2.93 -28.06 -30.44
N ALA A 227 2.46 -29.26 -30.80
CA ALA A 227 2.29 -30.35 -29.84
C ALA A 227 3.64 -30.81 -29.26
N GLU A 228 4.68 -30.95 -30.10
CA GLU A 228 6.04 -31.29 -29.64
C GLU A 228 6.63 -30.21 -28.71
N LEU A 229 6.38 -28.94 -29.01
CA LEU A 229 6.81 -27.82 -28.17
C LEU A 229 6.13 -27.84 -26.79
N VAL A 230 4.81 -28.10 -26.75
CA VAL A 230 4.05 -28.21 -25.49
C VAL A 230 4.53 -29.41 -24.68
N GLU A 231 4.85 -30.54 -25.32
CA GLU A 231 5.39 -31.71 -24.64
C GLU A 231 6.78 -31.44 -24.06
N LEU A 232 7.64 -30.72 -24.79
CA LEU A 232 8.96 -30.28 -24.33
C LEU A 232 8.86 -29.32 -23.12
N MET A 233 7.93 -28.36 -23.16
CA MET A 233 7.66 -27.43 -22.06
C MET A 233 7.10 -28.16 -20.82
N THR A 234 6.31 -29.21 -21.03
CA THR A 234 5.76 -30.02 -19.93
C THR A 234 6.86 -30.88 -19.28
N ARG A 235 7.74 -31.48 -20.09
CA ARG A 235 8.90 -32.26 -19.63
C ARG A 235 9.91 -31.41 -18.85
N THR A 236 10.08 -30.15 -19.22
CA THR A 236 10.99 -29.21 -18.52
C THR A 236 10.39 -28.59 -17.25
N ARG A 237 9.07 -28.70 -17.02
CA ARG A 237 8.40 -28.30 -15.77
C ARG A 237 8.40 -29.38 -14.68
N ALA A 238 8.64 -30.65 -15.02
CA ALA A 238 8.68 -31.75 -14.06
C ALA A 238 9.70 -31.59 -12.89
N PRO A 239 10.89 -30.98 -13.05
CA PRO A 239 11.84 -30.82 -11.94
C PRO A 239 11.52 -29.67 -10.98
N LEU A 240 10.49 -28.86 -11.25
CA LEU A 240 10.09 -27.72 -10.40
C LEU A 240 8.96 -28.07 -9.41
N ALA A 241 8.46 -29.32 -9.44
CA ALA A 241 7.38 -29.79 -8.59
C ALA A 241 7.86 -30.46 -7.27
N GLU A 242 9.15 -30.79 -7.15
CA GLU A 242 9.74 -31.24 -5.89
C GLU A 242 10.53 -30.10 -5.24
N PRO A 243 10.28 -29.77 -3.96
CA PRO A 243 11.11 -28.82 -3.23
C PRO A 243 12.51 -29.40 -3.03
N PRO A 244 13.59 -28.59 -3.13
CA PRO A 244 14.92 -29.04 -2.74
C PRO A 244 14.96 -29.35 -1.23
N ASP A 245 15.51 -30.49 -0.86
CA ASP A 245 15.91 -30.85 0.52
C ASP A 245 16.93 -29.85 1.11
#